data_AF-A0A7Z2SY03-F1
#
_entry.id   AF-A0A7Z2SY03-F1
#
_cell.length_a   1.000
_cell.length_b   1.000
_cell.length_c   1.000
_cell.angle_alpha   90.00
_cell.angle_beta   90.00
_cell.angle_gamma   90.00
#
_symmetry.space_group_name_H-M   'P 1'
#
loop_
_entity.id
_entity.type
_entity.pdbx_description
1 polymer ?
#
loop_
_entity_poly.entity_id
_entity_poly.type
_entity_poly.pdbx_seq_one_letter_code
_entity_poly.pdbx_strand_id
1 'polypeptide(L)'
;MKMTSIKLKKKLEERLNHAEWKTVFNRDKDTFRVEWAETGKGITITLPNVIAKFQQRGEEALDELEDHVQEALRVMNEEHTLSGKEKQIYPVIRAASFPTEDKGKQLVYAEHTAETRIYYALDLGKSYKLIDEDMLQEEGWSLDRIKEVAGFNVRSLPVEMKKDTVYGNDFYFHSARDGYDASRILNEALLEKLKAECKGELAISIPHQDVIIFADVQNPEGYDILAQMAMKFFAEGTVPVTSLSFLYEDKELEPIFILAQKKPKRDRKED
;
A
#
# COMPACT_ATOMS: atom_id res chain seq x y z
N MET A 1 13.95 3.85 31.00
CA MET A 1 14.88 2.80 30.50
C MET A 1 14.63 2.59 29.02
N LYS A 2 15.67 2.52 28.17
CA LYS A 2 15.52 2.31 26.72
C LYS A 2 15.04 0.86 26.42
N MET A 3 14.16 0.70 25.45
CA MET A 3 13.70 -0.61 24.96
C MET A 3 14.86 -1.32 24.23
N THR A 4 15.09 -2.61 24.52
CA THR A 4 16.12 -3.44 23.89
C THR A 4 15.48 -4.66 23.23
N SER A 5 16.16 -5.30 22.27
CA SER A 5 15.64 -6.51 21.59
C SER A 5 15.22 -7.60 22.57
N ILE A 6 16.00 -7.84 23.64
CA ILE A 6 15.68 -8.85 24.65
C ILE A 6 14.43 -8.48 25.46
N LYS A 7 14.26 -7.20 25.82
CA LYS A 7 13.07 -6.75 26.56
C LYS A 7 11.82 -6.82 25.68
N LEU A 8 11.94 -6.40 24.42
CA LEU A 8 10.85 -6.47 23.46
C LEU A 8 10.46 -7.92 23.18
N LYS A 9 11.44 -8.80 22.96
CA LYS A 9 11.22 -10.24 22.79
C LYS A 9 10.37 -10.83 23.92
N LYS A 10 10.70 -10.54 25.18
CA LYS A 10 9.90 -11.03 26.33
C LYS A 10 8.46 -10.52 26.29
N LYS A 11 8.26 -9.23 26.00
CA LYS A 11 6.92 -8.65 25.85
C LYS A 11 6.13 -9.32 24.73
N LEU A 12 6.77 -9.61 23.60
CA LEU A 12 6.13 -10.31 22.48
C LEU A 12 5.82 -11.77 22.81
N GLU A 13 6.69 -12.47 23.54
CA GLU A 13 6.42 -13.83 24.03
C GLU A 13 5.23 -13.87 24.99
N GLU A 14 5.07 -12.86 25.85
CA GLU A 14 3.94 -12.74 26.78
C GLU A 14 2.63 -12.44 26.04
N ARG A 15 2.65 -11.48 25.11
CA ARG A 15 1.48 -11.04 24.33
C ARG A 15 1.01 -12.11 23.35
N LEU A 16 1.93 -12.77 22.64
CA LEU A 16 1.64 -13.75 21.59
C LEU A 16 1.67 -15.18 22.13
N ASN A 17 1.37 -15.35 23.42
CA ASN A 17 1.34 -16.65 24.08
C ASN A 17 0.05 -17.40 23.77
N HIS A 18 0.00 -18.05 22.62
CA HIS A 18 -1.08 -18.95 22.22
C HIS A 18 -0.61 -20.40 22.22
N ALA A 19 -1.48 -21.32 22.66
CA ALA A 19 -1.17 -22.75 22.76
C ALA A 19 -0.82 -23.38 21.39
N GLU A 20 -1.38 -22.84 20.31
CA GLU A 20 -1.20 -23.33 18.95
C GLU A 20 -0.01 -22.68 18.22
N TRP A 21 0.62 -21.68 18.84
CA TRP A 21 1.71 -20.91 18.24
C TRP A 21 3.04 -21.25 18.86
N LYS A 22 4.08 -21.13 18.04
CA LYS A 22 5.47 -21.26 18.42
C LYS A 22 6.20 -19.96 18.10
N THR A 23 7.01 -19.51 19.04
CA THR A 23 7.85 -18.32 18.87
C THR A 23 9.33 -18.68 18.81
N VAL A 24 10.07 -18.07 17.89
CA VAL A 24 11.52 -18.28 17.75
C VAL A 24 12.23 -16.94 17.69
N PHE A 25 13.19 -16.72 18.59
CA PHE A 25 14.02 -15.52 18.60
C PHE A 25 15.41 -15.82 18.01
N ASN A 26 15.79 -15.08 16.97
CA ASN A 26 17.14 -15.08 16.43
C ASN A 26 17.89 -13.83 16.87
N ARG A 27 18.84 -14.01 17.79
CA ARG A 27 19.63 -12.93 18.39
C ARG A 27 20.57 -12.25 17.38
N ASP A 28 21.17 -13.01 16.47
CA ASP A 28 22.17 -12.49 15.53
C ASP A 28 21.52 -11.60 14.47
N LYS A 29 20.29 -11.92 14.08
CA LYS A 29 19.51 -11.15 13.11
C LYS A 29 18.54 -10.15 13.74
N ASP A 30 18.45 -10.12 15.08
CA ASP A 30 17.45 -9.34 15.82
C ASP A 30 16.01 -9.54 15.28
N THR A 31 15.64 -10.80 15.03
CA THR A 31 14.31 -11.17 14.51
C THR A 31 13.54 -12.06 15.47
N PHE A 32 12.22 -11.89 15.50
CA PHE A 32 11.29 -12.69 16.28
C PHE A 32 10.24 -13.27 15.35
N ARG A 33 10.19 -14.60 15.26
CA ARG A 33 9.25 -15.33 14.41
C ARG A 33 8.12 -15.90 15.24
N VAL A 34 6.91 -15.82 14.72
CA VAL A 34 5.71 -16.46 15.29
C VAL A 34 5.06 -17.30 14.19
N GLU A 35 4.76 -18.55 14.48
CA GLU A 35 4.22 -19.52 13.53
C GLU A 35 3.24 -20.49 14.18
N TRP A 36 2.33 -21.04 13.39
CA TRP A 36 1.51 -22.18 13.80
C TRP A 36 2.38 -23.40 14.04
N ALA A 37 2.22 -24.04 15.19
CA ALA A 37 3.04 -25.18 15.59
C ALA A 37 2.87 -26.39 14.65
N GLU A 38 1.66 -26.59 14.12
CA GLU A 38 1.36 -27.73 13.24
C GLU A 38 1.82 -27.52 11.79
N THR A 39 1.58 -26.33 11.23
CA THR A 39 1.82 -26.06 9.80
C THR A 39 3.16 -25.38 9.52
N GLY A 40 3.81 -24.79 10.53
CA GLY A 40 5.02 -23.98 10.38
C GLY A 40 4.79 -22.66 9.63
N LYS A 41 3.54 -22.36 9.24
CA LYS A 41 3.18 -21.08 8.60
C LYS A 41 3.25 -19.97 9.63
N GLY A 42 3.94 -18.88 9.29
CA GLY A 42 4.18 -17.81 10.24
C GLY A 42 4.89 -16.61 9.66
N ILE A 43 5.03 -15.59 10.49
CA ILE A 43 5.62 -14.30 10.16
C ILE A 43 6.90 -14.04 10.94
N THR A 44 7.81 -13.28 10.35
CA THR A 44 9.08 -12.87 10.98
C THR A 44 9.08 -11.37 11.19
N ILE A 45 9.28 -10.95 12.44
CA ILE A 45 9.28 -9.56 12.87
C ILE A 45 10.72 -9.09 13.07
N THR A 46 11.09 -7.97 12.45
CA THR A 46 12.39 -7.32 12.65
C THR A 46 12.32 -6.39 13.85
N LEU A 47 12.95 -6.78 14.97
CA LEU A 47 12.80 -6.09 16.26
C LEU A 47 13.25 -4.62 16.25
N PRO A 48 14.34 -4.20 15.55
CA PRO A 48 14.75 -2.81 15.53
C PRO A 48 13.67 -1.84 15.04
N ASN A 49 12.88 -2.25 14.04
CA ASN A 49 11.78 -1.44 13.50
C ASN A 49 10.68 -1.25 14.54
N VAL A 50 10.35 -2.31 15.28
CA VAL A 50 9.36 -2.27 16.36
C VAL A 50 9.87 -1.42 17.52
N ILE A 51 11.16 -1.50 17.86
CA ILE A 51 11.78 -0.67 18.90
C ILE A 51 11.67 0.82 18.53
N ALA A 52 11.92 1.18 17.27
CA ALA A 52 11.79 2.55 16.79
C ALA A 52 10.35 3.07 16.94
N LYS A 53 9.35 2.28 16.51
CA LYS A 53 7.93 2.60 16.68
C LYS A 53 7.53 2.71 18.16
N PHE A 54 7.98 1.77 18.98
CA PHE A 54 7.72 1.78 20.43
C PHE A 54 8.31 3.02 21.12
N GLN A 55 9.48 3.50 20.71
CA GLN A 55 10.07 4.70 21.29
C GLN A 55 9.26 5.97 20.99
N GLN A 56 8.51 5.98 19.89
CA GLN A 56 7.67 7.10 19.50
C GLN A 56 6.27 7.03 20.12
N ARG A 57 5.67 5.83 20.17
CA ARG A 57 4.24 5.63 20.51
C ARG A 57 3.98 4.80 21.77
N GLY A 58 5.00 4.17 22.34
CA GLY A 58 4.86 3.33 23.53
C GLY A 58 4.11 2.02 23.25
N GLU A 59 3.28 1.59 24.22
CA GLU A 59 2.56 0.30 24.18
C GLU A 59 1.59 0.17 23.00
N GLU A 60 1.02 1.27 22.52
CA GLU A 60 0.12 1.28 21.37
C GLU A 60 0.77 0.65 20.12
N ALA A 61 2.08 0.85 19.93
CA ALA A 61 2.81 0.22 18.84
C ALA A 61 2.93 -1.32 18.98
N LEU A 62 2.82 -1.86 20.19
CA LEU A 62 2.77 -3.29 20.44
C LEU A 62 1.36 -3.85 20.28
N ASP A 63 0.34 -3.09 20.70
CA ASP A 63 -1.06 -3.47 20.50
C ASP A 63 -1.37 -3.61 18.99
N GLU A 64 -0.95 -2.64 18.17
CA GLU A 64 -1.08 -2.72 16.71
C GLU A 64 -0.30 -3.88 16.10
N LEU A 65 0.91 -4.15 16.60
CA LEU A 65 1.73 -5.26 16.11
C LEU A 65 1.10 -6.60 16.46
N GLU A 66 0.58 -6.73 17.67
CA GLU A 66 -0.11 -7.92 18.15
C GLU A 66 -1.33 -8.21 17.26
N ASP A 67 -2.23 -7.23 17.10
CA ASP A 67 -3.39 -7.35 16.20
C ASP A 67 -2.99 -7.76 14.77
N HIS A 68 -1.92 -7.17 14.24
CA HIS A 68 -1.40 -7.51 12.91
C HIS A 68 -0.87 -8.95 12.84
N VAL A 69 -0.15 -9.42 13.87
CA VAL A 69 0.38 -10.79 13.94
C VAL A 69 -0.77 -11.79 14.00
N GLN A 70 -1.76 -11.56 14.85
CA GLN A 70 -2.90 -12.45 15.01
C GLN A 70 -3.67 -12.60 13.70
N GLU A 71 -3.95 -11.49 13.02
CA GLU A 71 -4.66 -11.48 11.75
C GLU A 71 -3.84 -12.16 10.64
N ALA A 72 -2.54 -11.88 10.54
CA ALA A 72 -1.66 -12.52 9.57
C ALA A 72 -1.60 -14.04 9.76
N LEU A 73 -1.50 -14.51 11.01
CA LEU A 73 -1.48 -15.93 11.31
C LEU A 73 -2.82 -16.60 10.98
N ARG A 74 -3.95 -15.97 11.31
CA ARG A 74 -5.29 -16.45 10.95
C ARG A 74 -5.41 -16.67 9.44
N VAL A 75 -5.07 -15.66 8.64
CA VAL A 75 -5.15 -15.73 7.18
C VAL A 75 -4.24 -16.82 6.59
N MET A 76 -3.04 -17.01 7.15
CA MET A 76 -2.12 -18.05 6.66
C MET A 76 -2.60 -19.47 6.93
N ASN A 77 -3.39 -19.69 7.97
CA ASN A 77 -3.87 -21.03 8.35
C ASN A 77 -5.19 -21.42 7.67
N GLU A 78 -5.98 -20.44 7.23
CA GLU A 78 -7.24 -20.66 6.52
C GLU A 78 -6.98 -21.02 5.04
N GLU A 79 -7.73 -22.00 4.52
CA GLU A 79 -7.85 -22.22 3.07
C GLU A 79 -8.84 -21.22 2.49
N HIS A 80 -8.38 -20.48 1.49
CA HIS A 80 -9.16 -19.42 0.86
C HIS A 80 -9.49 -19.79 -0.58
N THR A 81 -10.77 -20.05 -0.82
CA THR A 81 -11.35 -20.25 -2.16
C THR A 81 -11.80 -18.91 -2.76
N LEU A 82 -11.88 -18.85 -4.09
CA LEU A 82 -12.38 -17.68 -4.84
C LEU A 82 -13.88 -17.78 -5.14
N SER A 83 -14.40 -18.99 -5.29
CA SER A 83 -15.81 -19.19 -5.69
C SER A 83 -16.77 -18.58 -4.67
N GLY A 84 -17.69 -17.72 -5.15
CA GLY A 84 -18.65 -17.01 -4.30
C GLY A 84 -18.10 -15.77 -3.60
N LYS A 85 -16.81 -15.44 -3.80
CA LYS A 85 -16.13 -14.26 -3.23
C LYS A 85 -15.76 -13.23 -4.27
N GLU A 86 -16.43 -13.22 -5.43
CA GLU A 86 -16.14 -12.29 -6.53
C GLU A 86 -16.14 -10.83 -6.08
N LYS A 87 -17.08 -10.44 -5.20
CA LYS A 87 -17.19 -9.07 -4.66
C LYS A 87 -16.08 -8.67 -3.69
N GLN A 88 -15.21 -9.61 -3.32
CA GLN A 88 -14.09 -9.42 -2.42
C GLN A 88 -12.76 -9.39 -3.16
N ILE A 89 -12.76 -9.45 -4.50
CA ILE A 89 -11.52 -9.46 -5.27
C ILE A 89 -11.20 -8.04 -5.73
N TYR A 90 -10.09 -7.49 -5.25
CA TYR A 90 -9.68 -6.13 -5.58
C TYR A 90 -8.30 -6.11 -6.24
N PRO A 91 -8.07 -5.16 -7.17
CA PRO A 91 -6.72 -4.91 -7.66
C PRO A 91 -5.94 -4.15 -6.58
N VAL A 92 -4.65 -4.43 -6.48
CA VAL A 92 -3.72 -3.79 -5.55
C VAL A 92 -2.50 -3.32 -6.32
N ILE A 93 -2.20 -2.03 -6.23
CA ILE A 93 -1.02 -1.46 -6.88
C ILE A 93 0.23 -1.72 -6.02
N ARG A 94 1.30 -2.12 -6.70
CA ARG A 94 2.63 -2.34 -6.12
C ARG A 94 3.71 -1.75 -6.99
N ALA A 95 4.87 -1.49 -6.39
CA ALA A 95 6.09 -1.21 -7.13
C ALA A 95 6.36 -2.31 -8.16
N ALA A 96 6.90 -1.96 -9.33
CA ALA A 96 7.33 -2.94 -10.33
C ALA A 96 8.46 -3.86 -9.83
N SER A 97 9.14 -3.50 -8.73
CA SER A 97 10.12 -4.36 -8.06
C SER A 97 9.51 -5.36 -7.07
N PHE A 98 8.19 -5.29 -6.81
CA PHE A 98 7.52 -6.24 -5.93
C PHE A 98 7.63 -7.67 -6.50
N PRO A 99 7.89 -8.68 -5.66
CA PRO A 99 8.06 -10.06 -6.10
C PRO A 99 6.87 -10.56 -6.92
N THR A 100 7.16 -11.29 -8.00
CA THR A 100 6.14 -11.96 -8.81
C THR A 100 5.81 -13.36 -8.30
N GLU A 101 6.52 -13.83 -7.27
CA GLU A 101 6.30 -15.11 -6.60
C GLU A 101 6.31 -14.90 -5.08
N ASP A 102 5.51 -15.68 -4.35
CA ASP A 102 5.58 -15.79 -2.90
C ASP A 102 5.64 -17.28 -2.50
N LYS A 103 6.66 -17.66 -1.73
CA LYS A 103 6.85 -19.04 -1.24
C LYS A 103 6.75 -20.12 -2.34
N GLY A 104 7.24 -19.82 -3.55
CA GLY A 104 7.25 -20.72 -4.70
C GLY A 104 5.92 -20.80 -5.46
N LYS A 105 4.94 -19.96 -5.10
CA LYS A 105 3.69 -19.79 -5.85
C LYS A 105 3.76 -18.51 -6.66
N GLN A 106 3.49 -18.62 -7.96
CA GLN A 106 3.45 -17.46 -8.86
C GLN A 106 2.23 -16.60 -8.52
N LEU A 107 2.44 -15.31 -8.29
CA LEU A 107 1.37 -14.36 -8.03
C LEU A 107 0.70 -13.94 -9.34
N VAL A 108 -0.61 -13.73 -9.27
CA VAL A 108 -1.39 -13.23 -10.40
C VAL A 108 -1.22 -11.70 -10.48
N TYR A 109 -0.70 -11.22 -11.60
CA TYR A 109 -0.51 -9.80 -11.84
C TYR A 109 -0.74 -9.39 -13.30
N ALA A 110 -0.83 -8.08 -13.52
CA ALA A 110 -0.80 -7.44 -14.83
C ALA A 110 0.16 -6.24 -14.81
N GLU A 111 0.73 -5.93 -15.98
CA GLU A 111 1.51 -4.71 -16.17
C GLU A 111 0.60 -3.48 -16.03
N HIS A 112 1.17 -2.37 -15.53
CA HIS A 112 0.46 -1.10 -15.35
C HIS A 112 1.26 0.07 -15.91
N THR A 113 2.42 0.35 -15.33
CA THR A 113 3.37 1.37 -15.78
C THR A 113 4.79 0.85 -15.60
N ALA A 114 5.80 1.61 -16.05
CA ALA A 114 7.20 1.25 -15.76
C ALA A 114 7.52 1.18 -14.26
N GLU A 115 6.75 1.91 -13.43
CA GLU A 115 6.97 2.03 -11.99
C GLU A 115 6.13 1.05 -11.17
N THR A 116 5.03 0.54 -11.73
CA THR A 116 4.02 -0.20 -10.96
C THR A 116 3.44 -1.39 -11.69
N ARG A 117 2.96 -2.37 -10.92
CA ARG A 117 2.18 -3.52 -11.40
C ARG A 117 0.88 -3.63 -10.63
N ILE A 118 -0.12 -4.24 -11.28
CA ILE A 118 -1.41 -4.58 -10.68
C ILE A 118 -1.32 -6.02 -10.18
N TYR A 119 -1.47 -6.22 -8.88
CA TYR A 119 -1.71 -7.54 -8.29
C TYR A 119 -3.21 -7.67 -7.99
N TYR A 120 -3.66 -8.90 -7.75
CA TYR A 120 -5.04 -9.15 -7.34
C TYR A 120 -5.09 -9.76 -5.97
N ALA A 121 -6.01 -9.30 -5.15
CA ALA A 121 -6.14 -9.69 -3.76
C ALA A 121 -7.56 -10.15 -3.46
N LEU A 122 -7.68 -11.21 -2.68
CA LEU A 122 -8.92 -11.58 -2.01
C LEU A 122 -8.98 -10.86 -0.67
N ASP A 123 -9.95 -9.97 -0.54
CA ASP A 123 -10.27 -9.22 0.67
C ASP A 123 -10.84 -10.14 1.76
N LEU A 124 -10.27 -10.02 2.96
CA LEU A 124 -10.63 -10.79 4.15
C LEU A 124 -11.04 -9.87 5.31
N GLY A 125 -11.45 -8.63 5.00
CA GLY A 125 -11.85 -7.61 5.96
C GLY A 125 -10.68 -6.80 6.50
N LYS A 126 -9.98 -7.29 7.54
CA LYS A 126 -8.85 -6.56 8.16
C LYS A 126 -7.54 -6.70 7.37
N SER A 127 -7.53 -7.60 6.40
CA SER A 127 -6.36 -8.00 5.64
C SER A 127 -6.81 -8.54 4.29
N TYR A 128 -5.87 -8.90 3.43
CA TYR A 128 -6.15 -9.63 2.21
C TYR A 128 -5.04 -10.63 1.92
N LYS A 129 -5.37 -11.59 1.05
CA LYS A 129 -4.41 -12.54 0.48
C LYS A 129 -4.21 -12.22 -0.99
N LEU A 130 -2.97 -12.09 -1.44
CA LEU A 130 -2.69 -11.99 -2.88
C LEU A 130 -3.05 -13.31 -3.56
N ILE A 131 -3.70 -13.21 -4.71
CA ILE A 131 -4.14 -14.35 -5.51
C ILE A 131 -2.93 -14.91 -6.25
N ASP A 132 -2.72 -16.21 -6.14
CA ASP A 132 -1.69 -16.97 -6.85
C ASP A 132 -2.30 -17.81 -7.98
N GLU A 133 -1.45 -18.30 -8.90
CA GLU A 133 -1.91 -19.09 -10.05
C GLU A 133 -2.58 -20.39 -9.63
N ASP A 134 -2.17 -21.01 -8.51
CA ASP A 134 -2.78 -22.24 -8.00
C ASP A 134 -4.26 -21.98 -7.65
N MET A 135 -4.56 -20.87 -6.97
CA MET A 135 -5.94 -20.47 -6.65
C MET A 135 -6.80 -20.29 -7.90
N LEU A 136 -6.24 -19.83 -9.03
CA LEU A 136 -6.97 -19.74 -10.29
C LEU A 136 -7.22 -21.12 -10.90
N GLN A 137 -6.23 -22.00 -10.86
CA GLN A 137 -6.31 -23.34 -11.42
C GLN A 137 -7.32 -24.22 -10.66
N GLU A 138 -7.29 -24.18 -9.34
CA GLU A 138 -8.21 -24.90 -8.46
C GLU A 138 -9.68 -24.53 -8.74
N GLU A 139 -9.93 -23.26 -9.07
CA GLU A 139 -11.26 -22.71 -9.29
C GLU A 139 -11.68 -22.71 -10.76
N GLY A 140 -10.75 -23.00 -11.68
CA GLY A 140 -10.95 -22.90 -13.13
C GLY A 140 -11.18 -21.47 -13.63
N TRP A 141 -10.56 -20.48 -12.99
CA TRP A 141 -10.70 -19.06 -13.35
C TRP A 141 -9.58 -18.61 -14.28
N SER A 142 -9.90 -17.71 -15.21
CA SER A 142 -8.91 -17.06 -16.06
C SER A 142 -8.43 -15.74 -15.44
N LEU A 143 -7.23 -15.31 -15.85
CA LEU A 143 -6.71 -13.98 -15.52
C LEU A 143 -7.65 -12.86 -15.99
N ASP A 144 -8.28 -13.01 -17.15
CA ASP A 144 -9.20 -12.00 -17.68
C ASP A 144 -10.46 -11.86 -16.82
N ARG A 145 -10.99 -12.98 -16.28
CA ARG A 145 -12.09 -12.93 -15.31
C ARG A 145 -11.69 -12.17 -14.06
N ILE A 146 -10.48 -12.42 -13.54
CA ILE A 146 -9.96 -11.72 -12.35
C ILE A 146 -9.84 -10.22 -12.61
N LYS A 147 -9.26 -9.83 -13.75
CA LYS A 147 -9.16 -8.43 -14.20
C LYS A 147 -10.51 -7.74 -14.23
N GLU A 148 -11.49 -8.38 -14.84
CA GLU A 148 -12.84 -7.85 -14.99
C GLU A 148 -13.51 -7.64 -13.63
N VAL A 149 -13.55 -8.70 -12.80
CA VAL A 149 -14.15 -8.66 -11.46
C VAL A 149 -13.48 -7.60 -10.58
N ALA A 150 -12.15 -7.61 -10.52
CA ALA A 150 -11.38 -6.64 -9.76
C ALA A 150 -11.64 -5.20 -10.24
N GLY A 151 -11.70 -4.99 -11.56
CA GLY A 151 -12.04 -3.72 -12.16
C GLY A 151 -13.43 -3.22 -11.78
N PHE A 152 -14.44 -4.09 -11.72
CA PHE A 152 -15.77 -3.72 -11.24
C PHE A 152 -15.77 -3.32 -9.76
N ASN A 153 -15.09 -4.08 -8.93
CA ASN A 153 -15.06 -3.83 -7.48
C ASN A 153 -14.34 -2.51 -7.14
N VAL A 154 -13.19 -2.22 -7.74
CA VAL A 154 -12.48 -0.96 -7.49
C VAL A 154 -13.27 0.27 -7.95
N ARG A 155 -14.03 0.15 -9.05
CA ARG A 155 -14.93 1.23 -9.51
C ARG A 155 -16.08 1.51 -8.54
N SER A 156 -16.47 0.52 -7.73
CA SER A 156 -17.55 0.66 -6.74
C SER A 156 -17.10 1.28 -5.43
N LEU A 157 -15.79 1.41 -5.21
CA LEU A 157 -15.26 1.99 -3.97
C LEU A 157 -15.60 3.49 -3.87
N PRO A 158 -15.97 3.99 -2.68
CA PRO A 158 -16.20 5.40 -2.48
C PRO A 158 -14.91 6.20 -2.64
N VAL A 159 -15.04 7.40 -3.20
CA VAL A 159 -13.92 8.32 -3.42
C VAL A 159 -14.27 9.66 -2.76
N GLU A 160 -13.84 9.80 -1.52
CA GLU A 160 -13.96 11.06 -0.78
C GLU A 160 -12.64 11.81 -0.88
N MET A 161 -12.68 13.02 -1.43
CA MET A 161 -11.50 13.84 -1.67
C MET A 161 -11.53 15.10 -0.82
N LYS A 162 -10.45 15.33 -0.08
CA LYS A 162 -10.19 16.63 0.55
C LYS A 162 -9.41 17.50 -0.42
N LYS A 163 -9.96 18.66 -0.77
CA LYS A 163 -9.30 19.65 -1.63
C LYS A 163 -8.49 20.64 -0.78
N ASP A 164 -7.24 20.89 -1.17
CA ASP A 164 -6.41 21.99 -0.69
C ASP A 164 -5.81 22.74 -1.90
N THR A 165 -5.82 24.08 -1.88
CA THR A 165 -5.26 24.92 -2.95
C THR A 165 -3.96 25.56 -2.47
N VAL A 166 -2.86 25.38 -3.22
CA VAL A 166 -1.53 25.88 -2.84
C VAL A 166 -0.83 26.48 -4.05
N TYR A 167 -0.38 27.75 -3.93
CA TYR A 167 0.24 28.50 -5.02
C TYR A 167 -0.54 28.46 -6.34
N GLY A 168 -1.88 28.45 -6.27
CA GLY A 168 -2.76 28.42 -7.45
C GLY A 168 -2.97 27.05 -8.09
N ASN A 169 -2.45 25.96 -7.49
CA ASN A 169 -2.72 24.59 -7.91
C ASN A 169 -3.70 23.93 -6.93
N ASP A 170 -4.54 23.02 -7.42
CA ASP A 170 -5.51 22.30 -6.60
C ASP A 170 -5.07 20.85 -6.38
N PHE A 171 -5.05 20.42 -5.12
CA PHE A 171 -4.68 19.06 -4.72
C PHE A 171 -5.85 18.39 -4.02
N TYR A 172 -6.18 17.18 -4.46
CA TYR A 172 -7.29 16.37 -3.97
C TYR A 172 -6.72 15.10 -3.33
N PHE A 173 -6.87 14.99 -2.01
CA PHE A 173 -6.34 13.89 -1.22
C PHE A 173 -7.44 12.89 -0.93
N HIS A 174 -7.16 11.62 -1.22
CA HIS A 174 -8.00 10.51 -0.81
C HIS A 174 -7.19 9.53 0.05
N SER A 175 -7.74 9.19 1.22
CA SER A 175 -7.20 8.15 2.10
C SER A 175 -8.34 7.58 2.94
N ALA A 176 -8.97 6.50 2.46
CA ALA A 176 -9.93 5.73 3.23
C ALA A 176 -9.24 4.70 4.14
N ARG A 177 -7.95 4.40 3.85
CA ARG A 177 -7.16 3.37 4.54
C ARG A 177 -7.84 2.00 4.47
N ASP A 178 -8.46 1.72 3.35
CA ASP A 178 -9.14 0.46 3.06
C ASP A 178 -8.20 -0.58 2.40
N GLY A 179 -6.93 -0.25 2.22
CA GLY A 179 -5.97 -1.09 1.52
C GLY A 179 -5.97 -0.91 0.00
N TYR A 180 -6.89 -0.12 -0.55
CA TYR A 180 -7.14 0.02 -1.98
C TYR A 180 -7.18 1.49 -2.45
N ASP A 181 -6.70 2.44 -1.65
CA ASP A 181 -6.69 3.87 -2.00
C ASP A 181 -5.91 4.11 -3.30
N ALA A 182 -4.68 3.58 -3.39
CA ALA A 182 -3.87 3.66 -4.61
C ALA A 182 -4.53 2.97 -5.81
N SER A 183 -5.33 1.92 -5.57
CA SER A 183 -6.01 1.17 -6.64
C SER A 183 -7.07 1.98 -7.37
N ARG A 184 -7.55 3.09 -6.79
CA ARG A 184 -8.48 4.01 -7.46
C ARG A 184 -7.87 4.69 -8.69
N ILE A 185 -6.55 4.63 -8.88
CA ILE A 185 -5.89 5.01 -10.14
C ILE A 185 -6.38 4.17 -11.33
N LEU A 186 -6.92 2.97 -11.11
CA LEU A 186 -7.46 2.09 -12.15
C LEU A 186 -8.91 2.44 -12.53
N ASN A 187 -9.52 3.40 -11.86
CA ASN A 187 -10.88 3.84 -12.16
C ASN A 187 -10.86 4.87 -13.30
N GLU A 188 -10.83 4.41 -14.55
CA GLU A 188 -10.81 5.27 -15.74
C GLU A 188 -11.94 6.32 -15.72
N ALA A 189 -13.15 5.94 -15.31
CA ALA A 189 -14.27 6.87 -15.25
C ALA A 189 -14.04 8.02 -14.24
N LEU A 190 -13.35 7.74 -13.13
CA LEU A 190 -12.92 8.77 -12.18
C LEU A 190 -11.85 9.67 -12.80
N LEU A 191 -10.84 9.08 -13.45
CA LEU A 191 -9.73 9.84 -14.05
C LEU A 191 -10.21 10.76 -15.17
N GLU A 192 -11.06 10.26 -16.07
CA GLU A 192 -11.66 11.04 -17.16
C GLU A 192 -12.53 12.18 -16.62
N LYS A 193 -13.30 11.93 -15.56
CA LYS A 193 -14.06 12.99 -14.87
C LYS A 193 -13.13 14.08 -14.33
N LEU A 194 -12.08 13.68 -13.61
CA LEU A 194 -11.11 14.64 -13.05
C LEU A 194 -10.41 15.41 -14.15
N LYS A 195 -9.99 14.75 -15.24
CA LYS A 195 -9.34 15.38 -16.39
C LYS A 195 -10.24 16.42 -17.05
N ALA A 196 -11.53 16.13 -17.20
CA ALA A 196 -12.51 17.07 -17.75
C ALA A 196 -12.77 18.28 -16.83
N GLU A 197 -12.59 18.13 -15.51
CA GLU A 197 -12.76 19.20 -14.52
C GLU A 197 -11.48 20.02 -14.27
N CYS A 198 -10.30 19.48 -14.61
CA CYS A 198 -9.00 20.14 -14.44
C CYS A 198 -8.86 21.38 -15.34
N LYS A 199 -8.19 22.40 -14.82
CA LYS A 199 -7.85 23.62 -15.58
C LYS A 199 -6.47 23.53 -16.23
N GLY A 200 -5.55 22.83 -15.57
CA GLY A 200 -4.21 22.54 -16.05
C GLY A 200 -4.02 21.05 -16.33
N GLU A 201 -2.85 20.54 -15.96
CA GLU A 201 -2.48 19.14 -16.17
C GLU A 201 -2.91 18.28 -14.98
N LEU A 202 -3.58 17.15 -15.25
CA LEU A 202 -3.92 16.19 -14.23
C LEU A 202 -2.68 15.34 -13.92
N ALA A 203 -2.04 15.62 -12.79
CA ALA A 203 -0.99 14.79 -12.22
C ALA A 203 -1.53 13.92 -11.08
N ILE A 204 -1.06 12.69 -10.98
CA ILE A 204 -1.54 11.71 -9.99
C ILE A 204 -0.35 11.12 -9.26
N SER A 205 -0.41 11.03 -7.94
CA SER A 205 0.62 10.40 -7.13
C SER A 205 0.01 9.30 -6.26
N ILE A 206 0.65 8.13 -6.27
CA ILE A 206 0.32 6.97 -5.43
C ILE A 206 1.55 6.56 -4.62
N PRO A 207 1.99 7.38 -3.66
CA PRO A 207 3.24 7.14 -2.93
C PRO A 207 3.19 5.92 -2.01
N HIS A 208 1.99 5.52 -1.61
CA HIS A 208 1.72 4.48 -0.64
C HIS A 208 0.40 3.78 -0.99
N GLN A 209 0.23 2.53 -0.56
CA GLN A 209 -1.00 1.75 -0.81
C GLN A 209 -2.28 2.50 -0.37
N ASP A 210 -2.23 3.17 0.78
CA ASP A 210 -3.35 3.89 1.40
C ASP A 210 -3.34 5.41 1.15
N VAL A 211 -2.68 5.86 0.07
CA VAL A 211 -2.63 7.28 -0.31
C VAL A 211 -2.70 7.42 -1.81
N ILE A 212 -3.68 8.19 -2.29
CA ILE A 212 -3.70 8.72 -3.66
C ILE A 212 -3.94 10.23 -3.63
N ILE A 213 -3.17 10.95 -4.43
CA ILE A 213 -3.25 12.40 -4.59
C ILE A 213 -3.53 12.69 -6.06
N PHE A 214 -4.60 13.42 -6.34
CA PHE A 214 -4.84 13.98 -7.66
C PHE A 214 -4.51 15.48 -7.61
N ALA A 215 -3.80 15.99 -8.60
CA ALA A 215 -3.38 17.37 -8.67
C ALA A 215 -3.79 17.98 -10.01
N ASP A 216 -4.52 19.09 -9.95
CA ASP A 216 -4.73 19.99 -11.08
C ASP A 216 -3.60 21.02 -11.05
N VAL A 217 -2.53 20.69 -11.81
CA VAL A 217 -1.29 21.47 -11.87
C VAL A 217 -1.43 22.55 -12.93
N GLN A 218 -1.49 23.80 -12.48
CA GLN A 218 -1.67 24.99 -13.32
C GLN A 218 -0.38 25.79 -13.50
N ASN A 219 0.66 25.49 -12.72
CA ASN A 219 1.99 26.11 -12.83
C ASN A 219 3.12 25.18 -12.34
N PRO A 220 4.39 25.48 -12.68
CA PRO A 220 5.53 24.63 -12.33
C PRO A 220 5.68 24.34 -10.83
N GLU A 221 5.31 25.29 -9.95
CA GLU A 221 5.38 25.10 -8.50
C GLU A 221 4.47 23.95 -8.03
N GLY A 222 3.39 23.66 -8.75
CA GLY A 222 2.50 22.53 -8.46
C GLY A 222 3.21 21.18 -8.52
N TYR A 223 4.11 21.00 -9.48
CA TYR A 223 4.95 19.80 -9.59
C TYR A 223 5.89 19.66 -8.40
N ASP A 224 6.60 20.73 -8.03
CA ASP A 224 7.53 20.72 -6.89
C ASP A 224 6.82 20.35 -5.58
N ILE A 225 5.58 20.84 -5.39
CA ILE A 225 4.76 20.54 -4.21
C ILE A 225 4.31 19.08 -4.24
N LEU A 226 3.80 18.58 -5.37
CA LEU A 226 3.39 17.19 -5.53
C LEU A 226 4.55 16.23 -5.23
N ALA A 227 5.73 16.49 -5.78
CA ALA A 227 6.93 15.68 -5.57
C ALA A 227 7.34 15.63 -4.08
N GLN A 228 7.30 16.77 -3.39
CA GLN A 228 7.62 16.83 -1.96
C GLN A 228 6.61 16.04 -1.12
N MET A 229 5.31 16.14 -1.44
CA MET A 229 4.27 15.37 -0.76
C MET A 229 4.41 13.87 -1.02
N ALA A 230 4.60 13.47 -2.27
CA ALA A 230 4.82 12.09 -2.67
C ALA A 230 5.99 11.48 -1.93
N MET A 231 7.15 12.16 -1.93
CA MET A 231 8.36 11.67 -1.24
C MET A 231 8.14 11.52 0.27
N LYS A 232 7.41 12.45 0.90
CA LYS A 232 7.08 12.36 2.33
C LYS A 232 6.24 11.12 2.63
N PHE A 233 5.12 10.92 1.93
CA PHE A 233 4.25 9.77 2.14
C PHE A 233 4.95 8.45 1.81
N PHE A 234 5.79 8.43 0.77
CA PHE A 234 6.59 7.27 0.39
C PHE A 234 7.57 6.88 1.51
N ALA A 235 8.25 7.86 2.12
CA ALA A 235 9.22 7.62 3.18
C ALA A 235 8.60 7.23 4.54
N GLU A 236 7.39 7.73 4.83
CA GLU A 236 6.68 7.48 6.09
C GLU A 236 5.79 6.22 6.05
N GLY A 237 5.45 5.73 4.86
CA GLY A 237 4.51 4.64 4.64
C GLY A 237 5.03 3.24 4.98
N THR A 238 4.13 2.33 5.36
CA THR A 238 4.44 0.92 5.66
C THR A 238 4.50 0.04 4.42
N VAL A 239 3.75 0.40 3.38
CA VAL A 239 3.69 -0.27 2.07
C VAL A 239 3.90 0.77 0.97
N PRO A 240 5.13 1.26 0.78
CA PRO A 240 5.45 2.23 -0.26
C PRO A 240 5.23 1.64 -1.66
N VAL A 241 4.82 2.49 -2.61
CA VAL A 241 4.56 2.08 -4.00
C VAL A 241 5.58 2.71 -4.95
N THR A 242 5.53 4.02 -5.19
CA THR A 242 6.56 4.74 -5.97
C THR A 242 6.69 6.17 -5.48
N SER A 243 7.87 6.77 -5.55
CA SER A 243 8.05 8.20 -5.27
C SER A 243 7.72 9.09 -6.47
N LEU A 244 7.54 8.50 -7.66
CA LEU A 244 7.17 9.22 -8.87
C LEU A 244 5.68 9.55 -8.89
N SER A 245 5.34 10.56 -9.67
CA SER A 245 3.95 10.88 -10.02
C SER A 245 3.72 10.53 -11.48
N PHE A 246 2.47 10.55 -11.91
CA PHE A 246 2.04 10.23 -13.26
C PHE A 246 1.32 11.44 -13.85
N LEU A 247 1.58 11.77 -15.11
CA LEU A 247 0.68 12.58 -15.89
C LEU A 247 -0.40 11.69 -16.50
N TYR A 248 -1.63 12.17 -16.43
CA TYR A 248 -2.75 11.51 -17.09
C TYR A 248 -3.13 12.27 -18.37
N GLU A 249 -2.86 11.64 -19.50
CA GLU A 249 -3.15 12.15 -20.84
C GLU A 249 -3.53 11.00 -21.77
N ASP A 250 -4.52 11.20 -22.64
CA ASP A 250 -4.98 10.19 -23.61
C ASP A 250 -5.23 8.79 -23.02
N LYS A 251 -5.74 8.74 -21.78
CA LYS A 251 -5.98 7.53 -20.98
C LYS A 251 -4.73 6.73 -20.59
N GLU A 252 -3.55 7.33 -20.73
CA GLU A 252 -2.29 6.75 -20.29
C GLU A 252 -1.78 7.45 -19.02
N LEU A 253 -0.95 6.72 -18.27
CA LEU A 253 -0.28 7.20 -17.06
C LEU A 253 1.22 7.24 -17.31
N GLU A 254 1.72 8.42 -17.69
CA GLU A 254 3.14 8.61 -17.98
C GLU A 254 3.90 8.96 -16.69
N PRO A 255 4.88 8.15 -16.25
CA PRO A 255 5.67 8.47 -15.07
C PRO A 255 6.49 9.74 -15.29
N ILE A 256 6.37 10.70 -14.38
CA ILE A 256 7.14 11.95 -14.41
C ILE A 256 8.14 12.02 -13.26
N PHE A 257 9.38 12.35 -13.61
CA PHE A 257 10.41 12.68 -12.64
C PHE A 257 10.47 14.19 -12.44
N ILE A 258 10.11 14.64 -11.24
CA ILE A 258 10.12 16.06 -10.89
C ILE A 258 11.44 16.36 -10.17
N LEU A 259 12.32 17.11 -10.84
CA LEU A 259 13.54 17.65 -10.24
C LEU A 259 13.16 18.76 -9.25
N ALA A 260 12.93 18.39 -7.98
CA ALA A 260 12.63 19.35 -6.93
C ALA A 260 13.72 20.44 -6.87
N GLN A 261 13.38 21.67 -7.27
CA GLN A 261 14.30 22.79 -7.08
C GLN A 261 14.32 23.19 -5.60
N LYS A 262 15.49 23.67 -5.12
CA LYS A 262 15.63 24.16 -3.73
C LYS A 262 14.52 25.19 -3.44
N LYS A 263 13.89 25.04 -2.26
CA LYS A 263 12.87 25.90 -1.61
C LYS A 263 12.45 27.15 -2.41
N PRO A 264 11.14 27.41 -2.56
CA PRO A 264 10.65 28.56 -3.32
C PRO A 264 11.38 29.83 -2.89
N LYS A 265 11.93 30.55 -3.87
CA LYS A 265 12.52 31.87 -3.63
C LYS A 265 11.41 32.72 -3.02
N ARG A 266 11.54 33.07 -1.74
CA ARG A 266 10.79 34.20 -1.20
C ARG A 266 11.12 35.38 -2.09
N ASP A 267 10.14 35.90 -2.81
CA ASP A 267 10.26 37.20 -3.46
C ASP A 267 10.78 38.19 -2.43
N ARG A 268 12.03 38.62 -2.62
CA ARG A 268 12.51 39.85 -2.00
C ARG A 268 11.67 40.93 -2.65
N LYS A 269 10.72 41.47 -1.90
CA LYS A 269 10.26 42.84 -2.15
C LYS A 269 11.51 43.72 -2.08
N GLU A 270 11.93 44.22 -3.22
CA GLU A 270 12.81 45.37 -3.31
C GLU A 270 11.94 46.59 -2.99
N ASP A 271 12.19 47.17 -1.81
CA ASP A 271 11.97 48.60 -1.56
C ASP A 271 13.30 49.33 -1.82
#